data_AF-A0A1V1WVW5-F1
#
_entry.id   AF-A0A1V1WVW5-F1
#
_cell.length_a   1.000
_cell.length_b   1.000
_cell.length_c   1.000
_cell.angle_alpha   90.00
_cell.angle_beta   90.00
_cell.angle_gamma   90.00
#
_symmetry.space_group_name_H-M   'P 1'
#
loop_
_entity.id
_entity.type
_entity.pdbx_description
1 polymer ?
#
loop_
_entity_poly.entity_id
_entity_poly.type
_entity_poly.pdbx_seq_one_letter_code
_entity_poly.pdbx_strand_id
1 'polypeptide(L)'
;MKRLKKYVGKEIDLENIKNANGLKDFGFNCRYLPDPPEDFDEFEFGTEVGELKNLGLIVTVESMKIVKFFFGLIDPDNPDIIKPLTEEQLKSIFDQAESTVLGFFDYITK
;
A
#
# COMPACT_ATOMS: atom_id res chain seq x y z
N MET A 1 -10.74 -2.42 -8.01
CA MET A 1 -9.98 -1.36 -8.75
C MET A 1 -10.69 0.00 -8.87
N LYS A 2 -11.90 0.12 -9.44
CA LYS A 2 -12.56 1.46 -9.61
C LYS A 2 -12.73 2.22 -8.28
N ARG A 3 -13.01 1.52 -7.19
CA ARG A 3 -13.21 2.09 -5.85
C ARG A 3 -11.96 2.75 -5.28
N LEU A 4 -10.77 2.25 -5.62
CA LEU A 4 -9.50 2.81 -5.14
C LEU A 4 -9.12 4.13 -5.83
N LYS A 5 -9.71 4.43 -6.99
CA LYS A 5 -9.43 5.69 -7.70
C LYS A 5 -9.79 6.93 -6.86
N LYS A 6 -10.70 6.81 -5.89
CA LYS A 6 -11.08 7.91 -4.99
C LYS A 6 -9.94 8.38 -4.06
N TYR A 7 -8.88 7.57 -3.91
CA TYR A 7 -7.73 7.92 -3.06
C TYR A 7 -6.64 8.67 -3.79
N VAL A 8 -6.61 8.63 -5.12
CA VAL A 8 -5.70 9.47 -5.90
C VAL A 8 -6.08 10.93 -5.68
N GLY A 9 -5.10 11.74 -5.28
CA GLY A 9 -5.25 13.15 -4.92
C GLY A 9 -5.59 13.39 -3.44
N LYS A 10 -5.88 12.35 -2.65
CA LYS A 10 -6.03 12.49 -1.19
C LYS A 10 -4.69 12.69 -0.53
N GLU A 11 -4.69 13.52 0.51
CA GLU A 11 -3.52 13.73 1.37
C GLU A 11 -3.33 12.52 2.27
N ILE A 12 -2.08 12.09 2.45
CA ILE A 12 -1.76 11.03 3.40
C ILE A 12 -1.75 11.55 4.84
N ASP A 13 -2.14 10.69 5.77
CA ASP A 13 -2.04 10.94 7.20
C ASP A 13 -0.76 10.29 7.75
N LEU A 14 0.28 11.11 7.96
CA LEU A 14 1.56 10.64 8.48
C LEU A 14 1.47 10.08 9.90
N GLU A 15 0.53 10.57 10.73
CA GLU A 15 0.37 10.04 12.09
C GLU A 15 -0.13 8.60 12.04
N ASN A 16 -1.10 8.33 11.16
CA ASN A 16 -1.62 6.99 10.93
C ASN A 16 -0.61 6.06 10.24
N ILE A 17 0.14 6.57 9.25
CA ILE A 17 1.20 5.79 8.60
C ILE A 17 2.32 5.41 9.60
N LYS A 18 2.65 6.30 10.55
CA LYS A 18 3.63 6.01 11.61
C LYS A 18 3.11 5.04 12.68
N ASN A 19 1.78 4.83 12.76
CA ASN A 19 1.17 3.95 13.75
C ASN A 19 1.21 2.48 13.30
N ALA A 20 2.33 1.80 13.58
CA ALA A 20 2.52 0.39 13.23
C ALA A 20 1.43 -0.55 13.77
N ASN A 21 0.80 -0.25 14.91
CA ASN A 21 -0.31 -1.06 15.43
C ASN A 21 -1.59 -0.84 14.62
N GLY A 22 -1.90 0.41 14.27
CA GLY A 22 -3.03 0.73 13.40
C GLY A 22 -2.92 0.08 12.03
N LEU A 23 -1.72 0.06 11.43
CA LEU A 23 -1.51 -0.64 10.15
C LEU A 23 -1.77 -2.15 10.25
N LYS A 24 -1.35 -2.77 11.37
CA LYS A 24 -1.54 -4.22 11.60
C LYS A 24 -2.99 -4.63 11.70
N ASP A 25 -3.89 -3.75 12.14
CA ASP A 25 -5.33 -4.02 12.19
C ASP A 25 -5.91 -4.25 10.77
N PHE A 26 -5.24 -3.74 9.74
CA PHE A 26 -5.56 -3.99 8.33
C PHE A 26 -4.68 -5.07 7.68
N GLY A 27 -3.81 -5.73 8.45
CA GLY A 27 -2.85 -6.70 7.91
C GLY A 27 -1.73 -6.08 7.07
N PHE A 28 -1.42 -4.80 7.29
CA PHE A 28 -0.29 -4.12 6.66
C PHE A 28 0.82 -3.86 7.67
N ASN A 29 2.07 -3.88 7.19
CA ASN A 29 3.22 -3.37 7.92
C ASN A 29 3.97 -2.37 7.04
N CYS A 30 4.51 -1.32 7.64
CA CYS A 30 5.39 -0.42 6.91
C CYS A 30 6.75 -1.10 6.66
N ARG A 31 7.30 -0.94 5.46
CA ARG A 31 8.61 -1.43 5.04
C ARG A 31 9.58 -0.28 4.82
N TYR A 32 9.10 0.78 4.19
CA TYR A 32 9.84 2.01 3.98
C TYR A 32 8.94 3.21 4.27
N LEU A 33 9.46 4.09 5.12
CA LEU A 33 8.82 5.32 5.57
C LEU A 33 9.82 6.47 5.43
N PRO A 34 9.68 7.36 4.45
CA PRO A 34 10.48 8.58 4.42
C PRO A 34 10.10 9.49 5.60
N ASP A 35 11.09 9.95 6.36
CA ASP A 35 10.89 10.83 7.52
C ASP A 35 12.03 11.86 7.66
N PRO A 36 11.80 13.15 7.33
CA PRO A 36 10.57 13.70 6.75
C PRO A 36 10.40 13.28 5.28
N PRO A 37 9.16 13.17 4.77
CA PRO A 37 8.93 13.01 3.34
C PRO A 37 9.34 14.27 2.57
N GLU A 38 10.01 14.06 1.44
CA GLU A 38 10.25 15.06 0.40
C GLU A 38 8.97 15.35 -0.38
N ASP A 39 9.04 16.31 -1.31
CA ASP A 39 7.88 16.67 -2.13
C ASP A 39 7.42 15.51 -3.01
N PHE A 40 8.34 14.65 -3.46
CA PHE A 40 8.02 13.44 -4.20
C PHE A 40 8.67 12.24 -3.52
N ASP A 41 7.85 11.31 -3.03
CA ASP A 41 8.33 10.18 -2.25
C ASP A 41 7.46 8.93 -2.41
N GLU A 42 8.02 7.79 -2.03
CA GLU A 42 7.34 6.50 -2.06
C GLU A 42 7.27 5.91 -0.65
N PHE A 43 6.07 5.45 -0.28
CA PHE A 43 5.82 4.71 0.95
C PHE A 43 5.61 3.25 0.58
N GLU A 44 6.32 2.35 1.26
CA GLU A 44 6.20 0.92 1.01
C GLU A 44 5.57 0.20 2.18
N PHE A 45 4.61 -0.66 1.87
CA PHE A 45 3.91 -1.50 2.83
C PHE A 45 3.99 -2.95 2.40
N GLY A 46 4.22 -3.84 3.35
CA GLY A 46 4.05 -5.28 3.20
C GLY A 46 2.66 -5.71 3.65
N THR A 47 2.12 -6.74 3.00
CA THR A 47 0.88 -7.39 3.41
C THR A 47 0.86 -8.83 2.90
N GLU A 48 -0.12 -9.61 3.38
CA GLU A 48 -0.38 -10.96 2.94
C GLU A 48 -1.86 -11.12 2.59
N VAL A 49 -2.16 -11.70 1.43
CA VAL A 49 -3.54 -11.96 1.02
C VAL A 49 -3.65 -13.36 0.41
N GLY A 50 -4.43 -14.22 1.05
CA GLY A 50 -4.56 -15.62 0.66
C GLY A 50 -3.20 -16.34 0.68
N GLU A 51 -2.82 -16.89 -0.48
CA GLU A 51 -1.54 -17.58 -0.68
C GLU A 51 -0.37 -16.63 -0.99
N LEU A 52 -0.62 -15.35 -1.27
CA LEU A 52 0.42 -14.35 -1.55
C LEU A 52 0.98 -13.80 -0.25
N LYS A 53 2.14 -14.32 0.16
CA LYS A 53 2.82 -13.99 1.43
C LYS A 53 3.82 -12.83 1.35
N ASN A 54 4.13 -12.39 0.15
CA ASN A 54 5.15 -11.38 -0.13
C ASN A 54 4.55 -10.21 -0.94
N LEU A 55 3.32 -9.82 -0.61
CA LEU A 55 2.65 -8.74 -1.33
C LEU A 55 3.14 -7.39 -0.82
N GLY A 56 3.59 -6.55 -1.73
CA GLY A 56 3.96 -5.16 -1.50
C GLY A 56 2.89 -4.21 -2.04
N LEU A 57 2.63 -3.14 -1.30
CA LEU A 57 1.88 -1.97 -1.75
C LEU A 57 2.82 -0.77 -1.73
N ILE A 58 3.03 -0.17 -2.89
CA ILE A 58 3.79 1.08 -3.03
C ILE A 58 2.78 2.20 -3.23
N VAL A 59 2.89 3.24 -2.42
CA VAL A 59 2.09 4.47 -2.51
C VAL A 59 3.04 5.61 -2.81
N THR A 60 2.97 6.15 -4.01
CA THR A 60 3.75 7.33 -4.40
C THR A 60 2.94 8.59 -4.10
N VAL A 61 3.59 9.57 -3.49
CA VAL A 61 3.00 10.87 -3.18
C VAL A 61 3.75 12.01 -3.86
N GLU A 62 3.02 13.07 -4.16
CA GLU A 62 3.54 14.38 -4.55
C GLU A 62 2.87 15.44 -3.67
N SER A 63 3.65 16.32 -3.02
CA SER A 63 3.17 17.28 -2.02
C SER A 63 2.20 16.64 -1.03
N MET A 64 2.59 15.49 -0.46
CA MET A 64 1.79 14.69 0.48
C MET A 64 0.48 14.09 -0.07
N LYS A 65 0.23 14.17 -1.38
CA LYS A 65 -0.97 13.62 -2.01
C LYS A 65 -0.65 12.39 -2.83
N ILE A 66 -1.49 11.37 -2.75
CA ILE A 66 -1.32 10.14 -3.52
C ILE A 66 -1.44 10.45 -5.02
N VAL A 67 -0.40 10.17 -5.80
CA VAL A 67 -0.42 10.31 -7.27
C VAL A 67 -0.60 8.98 -7.98
N LYS A 68 -0.04 7.90 -7.42
CA LYS A 68 -0.22 6.53 -7.90
C LYS A 68 0.01 5.56 -6.75
N PHE A 69 -0.50 4.35 -6.92
CA PHE A 69 -0.15 3.22 -6.08
C PHE A 69 -0.23 1.95 -6.93
N PHE A 70 0.50 0.92 -6.52
CA PHE A 70 0.41 -0.39 -7.16
C PHE A 70 0.74 -1.50 -6.17
N PHE A 71 0.21 -2.68 -6.46
CA PHE A 71 0.57 -3.90 -5.77
C PHE A 71 1.60 -4.68 -6.59
N GLY A 72 2.56 -5.31 -5.92
CA GLY A 72 3.59 -6.14 -6.53
C GLY A 72 4.06 -7.25 -5.60
N LEU A 73 4.70 -8.27 -6.15
CA LEU A 73 5.34 -9.32 -5.36
C LEU A 73 6.77 -8.91 -5.06
N ILE A 74 7.11 -8.91 -3.78
CA ILE A 74 8.43 -8.61 -3.28
C ILE A 74 9.28 -9.88 -3.40
N ASP A 75 10.41 -9.80 -4.06
CA ASP A 75 11.30 -10.95 -4.18
C ASP A 75 11.89 -11.33 -2.79
N PRO A 76 11.70 -12.58 -2.31
CA PRO A 76 12.19 -12.98 -0.99
C PRO A 76 13.70 -12.95 -0.85
N ASP A 77 14.43 -13.17 -1.95
CA ASP A 77 15.90 -13.20 -1.96
C ASP A 77 16.47 -11.80 -2.21
N ASN A 78 15.69 -10.89 -2.81
CA ASN A 78 16.05 -9.50 -3.01
C ASN A 78 14.86 -8.55 -2.76
N PRO A 79 14.69 -8.05 -1.52
CA PRO A 79 13.57 -7.21 -1.12
C PRO A 79 13.35 -5.91 -1.92
N ASP A 80 14.36 -5.45 -2.68
CA ASP A 80 14.30 -4.26 -3.52
C ASP A 80 13.66 -4.55 -4.90
N ILE A 81 13.52 -5.83 -5.26
CA ILE A 81 12.89 -6.24 -6.50
C ILE A 81 11.39 -6.44 -6.26
N ILE A 82 10.59 -5.60 -6.90
CA ILE A 82 9.14 -5.71 -6.91
C ILE A 82 8.68 -6.12 -8.31
N LYS A 83 8.08 -7.30 -8.39
CA LYS A 83 7.52 -7.85 -9.64
C LYS A 83 6.05 -7.44 -9.76
N PRO A 84 5.59 -7.00 -10.94
CA PRO A 84 4.18 -6.68 -11.14
C PRO A 84 3.31 -7.93 -10.96
N LEU A 85 2.11 -7.74 -10.45
CA LEU A 85 1.11 -8.80 -10.41
C LEU A 85 0.55 -9.06 -11.80
N THR A 86 0.19 -10.31 -12.04
CA THR A 86 -0.72 -10.66 -13.14
C THR A 86 -2.13 -10.14 -12.84
N GLU A 87 -2.95 -10.00 -13.89
CA GLU A 87 -4.35 -9.58 -13.74
C GLU A 87 -5.15 -10.54 -12.85
N GLU A 88 -4.91 -11.84 -12.96
CA GLU A 88 -5.56 -12.87 -12.14
C GLU A 88 -5.21 -12.75 -10.67
N GLN A 89 -3.93 -12.52 -10.35
CA GLN A 89 -3.48 -12.30 -8.97
C GLN A 89 -4.10 -11.02 -8.39
N LEU A 90 -4.10 -9.93 -9.16
CA LEU A 90 -4.70 -8.68 -8.72
C LEU A 90 -6.20 -8.86 -8.44
N LYS A 91 -6.92 -9.56 -9.33
CA LYS A 91 -8.34 -9.86 -9.14
C LYS A 91 -8.56 -10.69 -7.87
N SER A 92 -7.78 -11.74 -7.68
CA SER A 92 -7.85 -12.61 -6.50
C SER A 92 -7.64 -11.85 -5.19
N ILE A 93 -6.70 -10.89 -5.15
CA ILE A 93 -6.49 -10.01 -3.99
C ILE A 93 -7.75 -9.21 -3.67
N PHE A 94 -8.37 -8.59 -4.68
CA PHE A 94 -9.57 -7.78 -4.46
C PHE A 94 -10.79 -8.63 -4.10
N ASP A 95 -10.95 -9.81 -4.68
CA ASP A 95 -12.06 -10.70 -4.33
C ASP A 95 -11.99 -11.15 -2.85
N GLN A 96 -10.78 -11.24 -2.27
CA GLN A 96 -10.55 -11.70 -0.89
C GLN A 96 -10.45 -10.58 0.14
N ALA A 97 -9.84 -9.44 -0.23
CA ALA A 97 -9.40 -8.43 0.74
C ALA A 97 -9.84 -7.00 0.37
N GLU A 98 -10.80 -6.80 -0.56
CA GLU A 98 -11.20 -5.45 -0.97
C GLU A 98 -11.63 -4.57 0.22
N SER A 99 -12.43 -5.08 1.16
CA SER A 99 -12.85 -4.28 2.33
C SER A 99 -11.68 -3.84 3.19
N THR A 100 -10.72 -4.75 3.43
CA THR A 100 -9.53 -4.47 4.23
C THR A 100 -8.61 -3.46 3.55
N VAL A 101 -8.38 -3.62 2.24
CA VAL A 101 -7.59 -2.68 1.45
C VAL A 101 -8.23 -1.29 1.44
N LEU A 102 -9.55 -1.21 1.26
CA LEU A 102 -10.26 0.08 1.32
C LEU A 102 -10.19 0.70 2.72
N GLY A 103 -10.33 -0.11 3.77
CA GLY A 103 -10.17 0.33 5.16
C GLY A 103 -8.77 0.88 5.45
N PHE A 104 -7.73 0.21 4.94
CA PHE A 104 -6.36 0.69 5.03
C PHE A 104 -6.22 2.07 4.37
N PHE A 105 -6.70 2.24 3.13
CA PHE A 105 -6.62 3.54 2.46
C PHE A 105 -7.48 4.62 3.14
N ASP A 106 -8.66 4.27 3.67
CA ASP A 106 -9.47 5.20 4.48
C ASP A 106 -8.74 5.59 5.77
N TYR A 107 -7.91 4.70 6.34
CA TYR A 107 -7.11 4.97 7.54
C TYR A 107 -5.90 5.87 7.25
N ILE A 108 -5.15 5.61 6.17
CA ILE A 108 -3.92 6.36 5.86
C ILE A 108 -4.15 7.65 5.08
N THR A 109 -5.39 8.06 4.82
CA THR A 109 -5.71 9.28 4.06
C THR A 109 -6.70 10.19 4.78
N LYS A 110 -6.62 11.48 4.48
CA LYS A 110 -7.60 12.50 4.89
C LYS A 110 -8.68 12.71 3.81
#